data_AF-A0A5N6F5M2-F1
#
_entry.id   AF-A0A5N6F5M2-F1
#
_cell.length_a   1.000
_cell.length_b   1.000
_cell.length_c   1.000
_cell.angle_alpha   90.00
_cell.angle_beta   90.00
_cell.angle_gamma   90.00
#
_symmetry.space_group_name_H-M   'P 1'
#
loop_
_entity.id
_entity.type
_entity.pdbx_description
1 polymer ?
#
loop_
_entity_poly.entity_id
_entity_poly.type
_entity_poly.pdbx_seq_one_letter_code
_entity_poly.pdbx_strand_id
1 'polypeptide(L)'
;MVQYASLISRKRDLIYFIFFAIHLPIIFLVDTVPLLPSILQTNLSHQIRSFYIETYHDKFFSEPAPAWFSTFIAMELVYHAPLSLWALGALLRGKTA
;
A
#
# COMPACT_ATOMS: atom_id res chain seq x y z
N MET A 1 20.44 -21.99 -17.68
CA MET A 1 20.91 -21.46 -16.38
C MET A 1 20.15 -20.18 -16.12
N VAL A 2 19.47 -20.04 -14.98
CA VAL A 2 18.79 -18.79 -14.62
C VAL A 2 19.84 -17.80 -14.14
N GLN A 3 20.07 -16.73 -14.90
CA GLN A 3 21.00 -15.66 -14.52
C GLN A 3 20.28 -14.71 -13.56
N TYR A 4 20.81 -14.53 -12.36
CA TYR A 4 20.28 -13.55 -11.42
C TYR A 4 20.98 -12.21 -11.67
N ALA A 5 20.28 -11.27 -12.30
CA ALA A 5 20.78 -9.91 -12.48
C ALA A 5 20.38 -9.04 -11.27
N SER A 6 21.29 -8.15 -10.85
CA SER A 6 21.02 -7.18 -9.78
C SER A 6 19.74 -6.38 -10.07
N LEU A 7 19.00 -6.00 -9.03
CA LEU A 7 17.84 -5.11 -9.17
C LEU A 7 18.24 -3.75 -9.77
N ILE A 8 19.43 -3.25 -9.43
CA ILE A 8 19.93 -1.94 -9.88
C ILE A 8 20.18 -1.93 -11.40
N SER A 9 20.61 -3.05 -11.99
CA SER A 9 20.81 -3.13 -13.44
C SER A 9 19.50 -3.25 -14.22
N ARG A 10 18.42 -3.70 -13.57
CA ARG A 10 17.10 -3.89 -14.16
C ARG A 10 16.20 -2.68 -13.85
N LYS A 11 16.44 -1.58 -14.57
CA LYS A 11 15.79 -0.28 -14.32
C LYS A 11 14.26 -0.33 -14.19
N ARG A 12 13.59 -1.14 -15.03
CA ARG A 12 12.12 -1.29 -14.97
C ARG A 12 11.68 -1.99 -13.68
N ASP A 13 12.36 -3.07 -13.31
CA ASP A 13 12.08 -3.83 -12.09
C ASP A 13 12.38 -2.98 -10.85
N LEU A 14 13.41 -2.13 -10.90
CA LEU A 14 13.72 -1.17 -9.85
C LEU A 14 12.58 -0.16 -9.66
N ILE A 15 12.01 0.38 -10.73
CA ILE A 15 10.87 1.31 -10.65
C ILE A 15 9.66 0.63 -10.00
N TYR A 16 9.31 -0.59 -10.45
CA TYR A 16 8.21 -1.34 -9.84
C TYR A 16 8.50 -1.69 -8.38
N PHE A 17 9.75 -2.02 -8.05
CA PHE A 17 10.14 -2.31 -6.68
C PHE A 17 9.96 -1.08 -5.78
N ILE A 18 10.44 0.09 -6.21
CA ILE A 18 10.28 1.35 -5.46
C ILE A 18 8.79 1.67 -5.29
N PHE A 19 7.99 1.50 -6.35
CA PHE A 19 6.54 1.71 -6.28
C PHE A 19 5.90 0.84 -5.19
N PHE A 20 6.10 -0.47 -5.21
CA PHE A 20 5.52 -1.37 -4.20
C PHE A 20 6.12 -1.14 -2.81
N ALA A 21 7.38 -0.71 -2.71
CA ALA A 21 8.06 -0.50 -1.44
C ALA A 21 7.54 0.73 -0.71
N ILE A 22 7.22 1.78 -1.46
CA ILE A 22 6.57 2.99 -0.92
C ILE A 22 5.09 2.72 -0.65
N HIS A 23 4.43 1.98 -1.54
CA HIS A 23 3.00 1.80 -1.47
C HIS A 23 2.57 0.87 -0.33
N LEU A 24 3.31 -0.23 -0.08
CA LEU A 24 2.99 -1.18 0.98
C LEU A 24 2.81 -0.53 2.37
N PRO A 25 3.71 0.33 2.89
CA PRO A 25 3.48 1.01 4.16
C PRO A 25 2.32 2.03 4.10
N ILE A 26 2.06 2.65 2.95
CA ILE A 26 0.93 3.60 2.79
C ILE A 26 -0.40 2.88 2.93
N ILE A 27 -0.55 1.68 2.35
CA ILE A 27 -1.78 0.88 2.48
C ILE A 27 -2.15 0.69 3.96
N PHE A 28 -1.17 0.37 4.81
CA PHE A 28 -1.40 0.18 6.24
C PHE A 28 -1.54 1.50 7.03
N LEU A 29 -0.80 2.53 6.64
CA LEU A 29 -0.77 3.79 7.38
C LEU A 29 -1.98 4.68 7.10
N VAL A 30 -2.56 4.60 5.90
CA VAL A 30 -3.60 5.53 5.43
C VAL A 30 -4.84 4.79 4.97
N ASP A 31 -4.71 3.90 3.98
CA ASP A 31 -5.87 3.39 3.22
C ASP A 31 -6.73 2.43 4.06
N THR A 32 -6.08 1.49 4.75
CA THR A 32 -6.76 0.38 5.46
C THR A 32 -7.03 0.66 6.93
N VAL A 33 -6.66 1.84 7.43
CA VAL A 33 -6.83 2.26 8.83
C VAL A 33 -8.24 1.98 9.39
N PRO A 34 -9.35 2.23 8.66
CA PRO A 34 -10.69 1.93 9.16
C PRO A 34 -10.96 0.44 9.46
N LEU A 35 -10.27 -0.47 8.77
CA LEU A 35 -10.45 -1.92 8.92
C LEU A 35 -9.38 -2.56 9.82
N LEU A 36 -8.30 -1.84 10.14
CA LEU A 36 -7.23 -2.36 10.99
C LEU A 36 -7.66 -2.40 12.47
N PRO A 37 -7.19 -3.39 13.24
CA PRO A 37 -7.38 -3.40 14.69
C PRO A 37 -6.73 -2.17 15.32
N SER A 38 -7.28 -1.70 16.44
CA SER A 38 -6.83 -0.47 17.12
C SER A 38 -5.34 -0.44 17.46
N ILE A 39 -4.72 -1.61 17.68
CA ILE A 39 -3.27 -1.71 17.96
C ILE A 39 -2.39 -1.33 16.76
N LEU A 40 -2.92 -1.40 15.54
CA LEU A 40 -2.23 -1.01 14.31
C LEU A 40 -2.63 0.39 13.83
N GLN A 41 -3.65 1.00 14.45
CA GLN A 41 -4.04 2.37 14.15
C GLN A 41 -3.12 3.33 14.91
N THR A 42 -2.15 3.92 14.21
CA THR A 42 -1.18 4.81 14.82
C THR A 42 -1.70 6.24 14.91
N ASN A 43 -1.15 7.04 15.84
CA ASN A 43 -1.45 8.47 15.91
C ASN A 43 -1.12 9.19 14.58
N LEU A 44 -0.06 8.76 13.89
CA LEU A 44 0.32 9.30 12.59
C LEU A 44 -0.77 9.05 11.54
N SER A 45 -1.34 7.85 11.50
CA SER A 45 -2.46 7.50 10.63
C SER A 45 -3.65 8.43 10.81
N HIS A 46 -4.03 8.69 12.07
CA HIS A 46 -5.14 9.59 12.39
C HIS A 46 -4.83 11.04 12.00
N GLN A 47 -3.62 11.53 12.31
CA GLN A 47 -3.20 12.90 11.97
C GLN A 47 -3.20 13.13 10.45
N ILE A 48 -2.68 12.18 9.67
CA ILE A 48 -2.69 12.27 8.20
C ILE A 48 -4.13 12.31 7.71
N ARG A 49 -5.00 11.40 8.17
CA ARG A 49 -6.39 11.37 7.72
C ARG A 49 -7.15 12.63 8.10
N SER A 50 -6.96 13.15 9.32
CA SER A 50 -7.52 14.44 9.74
C SER A 50 -7.06 15.58 8.84
N PHE A 51 -5.76 15.65 8.53
CA PHE A 51 -5.22 16.65 7.61
C PHE A 51 -5.87 16.58 6.22
N TYR A 52 -6.09 15.37 5.68
CA TYR A 52 -6.74 15.19 4.39
C TYR A 52 -8.22 15.60 4.40
N ILE A 53 -8.94 15.28 5.48
CA ILE A 53 -10.34 15.70 5.66
C ILE A 53 -10.43 17.23 5.78
N GLU A 54 -9.61 17.83 6.64
CA GLU A 54 -9.67 19.27 6.94
C GLU A 54 -9.19 20.13 5.75
N THR A 55 -8.15 19.69 5.05
CA THR A 55 -7.54 20.47 3.95
C THR A 55 -8.26 20.24 2.62
N TYR A 56 -8.61 19.00 2.32
CA TYR A 56 -9.10 18.59 0.99
C TYR A 56 -10.57 18.15 0.99
N HIS A 57 -11.24 18.14 2.14
CA HIS A 57 -12.64 17.71 2.28
C HIS A 57 -12.87 16.30 1.73
N ASP A 58 -11.92 15.41 2.03
CA ASP A 58 -11.95 14.05 1.52
C ASP A 58 -13.16 13.27 2.07
N LYS A 59 -14.13 13.03 1.18
CA LYS A 59 -15.39 12.34 1.49
C LYS A 59 -15.21 10.86 1.80
N PHE A 60 -14.08 10.26 1.39
CA PHE A 60 -13.79 8.86 1.63
C PHE A 60 -13.28 8.62 3.06
N PHE A 61 -12.69 9.64 3.67
CA PHE A 61 -12.25 9.59 5.06
C PHE A 61 -13.21 10.24 6.05
N SER A 62 -14.15 11.08 5.58
CA SER A 62 -15.20 11.68 6.40
C SER A 62 -16.33 10.68 6.73
N GLU A 63 -16.88 10.77 7.93
CA GLU A 63 -18.05 9.97 8.31
C GLU A 63 -19.38 10.65 7.90
N PRO A 64 -20.39 9.89 7.44
CA PRO A 64 -20.35 8.46 7.15
C PRO A 64 -19.71 8.16 5.79
N ALA A 65 -18.75 7.23 5.77
CA ALA A 65 -18.17 6.76 4.52
C ALA A 65 -19.19 5.92 3.73
N PRO A 66 -19.20 5.98 2.38
CA PRO A 66 -20.11 5.15 1.59
C PRO A 66 -19.87 3.65 1.81
N ALA A 67 -20.92 2.87 2.04
CA ALA A 67 -20.82 1.44 2.34
C ALA A 67 -20.13 0.61 1.23
N TRP A 68 -20.15 1.07 -0.02
CA TRP A 68 -19.42 0.42 -1.10
C TRP A 68 -17.91 0.67 -1.04
N PHE A 69 -17.49 1.77 -0.39
CA PHE A 69 -16.08 2.15 -0.29
C PHE A 69 -15.31 1.20 0.63
N SER A 70 -15.95 0.66 1.67
CA SER A 70 -15.32 -0.35 2.52
C SER A 70 -14.91 -1.61 1.74
N THR A 71 -15.58 -1.93 0.62
CA THR A 71 -15.17 -3.03 -0.26
C THR A 71 -13.82 -2.73 -0.92
N PHE A 72 -13.59 -1.49 -1.35
CA PHE A 72 -12.30 -1.07 -1.91
C PHE A 72 -11.20 -1.09 -0.84
N ILE A 73 -11.48 -0.60 0.36
CA ILE A 73 -10.53 -0.68 1.49
C ILE A 73 -10.21 -2.15 1.81
N ALA A 74 -11.20 -3.04 1.78
CA ALA A 74 -10.99 -4.46 1.98
C ALA A 74 -10.10 -5.05 0.88
N MET A 75 -10.31 -4.68 -0.39
CA MET A 75 -9.45 -5.10 -1.50
C MET A 75 -8.00 -4.64 -1.34
N GLU A 76 -7.77 -3.41 -0.87
CA GLU A 76 -6.42 -2.94 -0.55
C GLU A 76 -5.73 -3.85 0.48
N LEU A 77 -6.47 -4.23 1.53
CA LEU A 77 -5.93 -5.06 2.61
C LEU A 77 -5.73 -6.53 2.21
N VAL A 78 -6.72 -7.16 1.56
CA VAL A 78 -6.73 -8.62 1.32
C VAL A 78 -6.08 -9.02 -0.01
N TYR A 79 -6.03 -8.11 -0.98
CA TYR A 79 -5.47 -8.38 -2.30
C TYR A 79 -4.22 -7.54 -2.55
N HIS A 80 -4.31 -6.23 -2.41
CA HIS A 80 -3.23 -5.35 -2.83
C HIS A 80 -2.00 -5.43 -1.93
N ALA A 81 -2.17 -5.48 -0.61
CA ALA A 81 -1.05 -5.61 0.32
C ALA A 81 -0.30 -6.95 0.18
N PRO A 82 -0.96 -8.13 0.12
CA PRO A 82 -0.27 -9.40 -0.11
C PRO A 82 0.42 -9.44 -1.48
N LEU A 83 -0.23 -8.92 -2.52
CA LEU A 83 0.36 -8.82 -3.86
C LEU A 83 1.62 -7.94 -3.84
N SER A 84 1.55 -6.78 -3.20
CA SER A 84 2.68 -5.85 -3.09
C SER A 84 3.86 -6.49 -2.36
N LEU A 85 3.61 -7.18 -1.24
CA LEU A 85 4.64 -7.91 -0.51
C LEU A 85 5.27 -9.03 -1.36
N TRP A 86 4.44 -9.79 -2.07
CA TRP A 86 4.91 -10.82 -3.00
C TRP A 86 5.75 -10.22 -4.14
N ALA A 87 5.30 -9.12 -4.72
CA ALA A 87 5.97 -8.42 -5.82
C ALA A 87 7.35 -7.92 -5.39
N LEU A 88 7.48 -7.34 -4.20
CA LEU A 88 8.78 -6.94 -3.64
C LEU A 88 9.75 -8.11 -3.59
N GLY A 89 9.32 -9.25 -3.04
CA GLY A 89 10.15 -10.46 -2.99
C GLY A 89 10.48 -11.02 -4.38
N ALA A 90 9.53 -10.97 -5.32
CA ALA A 90 9.72 -11.46 -6.68
C ALA A 90 10.72 -10.60 -7.46
N LEU A 91 10.59 -9.28 -7.40
CA LEU A 91 11.46 -8.32 -8.06
C LEU A 91 12.89 -8.36 -7.47
N LEU A 92 13.02 -8.53 -6.15
CA LEU A 92 14.32 -8.70 -5.50
C LEU A 92 15.05 -9.97 -5.98
N ARG A 93 14.34 -11.11 -6.04
CA ARG A 93 14.92 -12.38 -6.51
C ARG A 93 15.33 -12.32 -7.98
N GLY A 94 14.64 -11.51 -8.77
CA GLY A 94 15.11 -11.10 -10.07
C GLY A 94 15.33 -12.20 -11.11
N LYS A 95 14.43 -13.20 -11.12
CA LYS A 95 14.42 -14.25 -12.14
C LYS A 95 14.15 -13.63 -13.51
N THR A 96 15.18 -13.48 -14.33
CA THR A 96 15.02 -13.30 -15.77
C THR A 96 14.76 -14.68 -16.37
N ALA A 97 13.61 -14.85 -17.04
CA ALA A 97 13.31 -16.04 -17.83
C ALA A 97 14.34 -16.23 -18.96
#